data_AF-A0A5E4Q9X4-F1
#
_entry.id   AF-A0A5E4Q9X4-F1
#
_cell.length_a   1.000
_cell.length_b   1.000
_cell.length_c   1.000
_cell.angle_alpha   90.00
_cell.angle_beta   90.00
_cell.angle_gamma   90.00
#
_symmetry.space_group_name_H-M   'P 1'
#
loop_
_entity.id
_entity.type
_entity.pdbx_description
1 polymer ?
#
loop_
_entity_poly.entity_id
_entity_poly.type
_entity_poly.pdbx_seq_one_letter_code
_entity_poly.pdbx_strand_id
1 'polypeptide(L)'
;MSTTKTITPDCPSPINIFRVGKYKPDKIRHMKTPYQQAQFQNLKEELQRRIEKGEENLRIRYIKNVPKIITIHSKKIHEIDLQTRRN
;
A
#
# COMPACT_ATOMS: atom_id res chain seq x y z
N MET A 1 -9.64 -24.07 35.70
CA MET A 1 -10.73 -24.25 34.72
C MET A 1 -10.48 -23.30 33.55
N SER A 2 -9.77 -23.76 32.52
CA SER A 2 -9.47 -22.96 31.32
C SER A 2 -10.58 -23.17 30.29
N THR A 3 -11.44 -22.17 30.09
CA THR A 3 -12.51 -22.21 29.08
C THR A 3 -11.99 -21.72 27.74
N THR A 4 -11.44 -22.62 26.92
CA THR A 4 -11.22 -22.38 25.49
C THR A 4 -12.56 -22.45 24.77
N LYS A 5 -13.19 -21.29 24.55
CA LYS A 5 -14.40 -21.19 23.72
C LYS A 5 -14.00 -21.32 22.25
N THR A 6 -14.46 -22.37 21.61
CA THR A 6 -14.40 -22.61 20.17
C THR A 6 -15.02 -21.42 19.44
N ILE A 7 -14.24 -20.76 18.59
CA ILE A 7 -14.72 -19.65 17.77
C ILE A 7 -15.76 -20.21 16.80
N THR A 8 -16.98 -19.71 16.84
CA THR A 8 -18.08 -20.15 15.98
C THR A 8 -17.78 -19.85 14.50
N PRO A 9 -18.07 -20.77 13.57
CA PRO A 9 -17.80 -20.61 12.14
C PRO A 9 -18.73 -19.62 11.43
N ASP A 10 -19.85 -19.24 12.06
CA ASP A 10 -20.83 -18.29 11.52
C ASP A 10 -20.51 -16.81 11.82
N CYS A 11 -19.22 -16.43 11.85
CA CYS A 11 -18.86 -15.03 11.96
C CYS A 11 -18.75 -14.42 10.55
N PRO A 12 -19.73 -13.63 10.08
CA PRO A 12 -19.59 -12.95 8.79
C PRO A 12 -18.36 -12.05 8.85
N SER A 13 -17.54 -12.09 7.80
CA SER A 13 -16.39 -11.21 7.68
C SER A 13 -16.85 -9.76 7.83
N PRO A 14 -16.20 -8.95 8.69
CA PRO A 14 -16.69 -7.62 9.01
C PRO A 14 -16.78 -6.75 7.77
N ILE A 15 -18.00 -6.26 7.50
CA ILE A 15 -18.33 -5.44 6.32
C ILE A 15 -17.52 -4.14 6.29
N ASN A 16 -17.16 -3.60 7.47
CA ASN A 16 -16.33 -2.41 7.63
C ASN A 16 -15.26 -2.64 8.69
N ILE A 17 -13.99 -2.64 8.28
CA ILE A 17 -12.85 -2.77 9.19
C ILE A 17 -12.44 -1.38 9.68
N PHE A 18 -12.94 -0.98 10.85
CA PHE A 18 -12.43 0.19 11.55
C PHE A 18 -11.17 -0.21 12.34
N ARG A 19 -10.01 0.30 11.94
CA ARG A 19 -8.79 0.20 12.78
C ARG A 19 -8.95 1.11 14.01
N VAL A 20 -9.52 0.58 15.08
CA VAL A 20 -9.49 1.18 16.42
C VAL A 20 -8.10 1.01 17.04
N GLY A 21 -7.12 1.73 16.50
CA GLY A 21 -5.90 2.04 17.25
C GLY A 21 -6.19 3.09 18.33
N LYS A 22 -5.29 3.26 19.31
CA LYS A 22 -5.36 4.38 20.26
C LYS A 22 -5.56 5.68 19.48
N TYR A 23 -6.69 6.35 19.70
CA TYR A 23 -7.03 7.63 19.09
C TYR A 23 -5.94 8.64 19.48
N LYS A 24 -5.39 9.35 18.48
CA LYS A 24 -4.39 10.40 18.68
C LYS A 24 -5.02 11.70 18.17
N PRO A 25 -5.38 12.65 19.04
CA PRO A 25 -6.08 13.88 18.62
C PRO A 25 -5.22 14.72 17.67
N ASP A 26 -3.89 14.69 17.83
CA ASP A 26 -2.95 15.48 17.02
C ASP A 26 -2.73 14.93 15.60
N LYS A 27 -3.36 13.79 15.27
CA LYS A 27 -3.20 13.17 13.94
C LYS A 27 -4.47 13.30 13.13
N ILE A 28 -4.47 14.25 12.21
CA ILE A 28 -5.48 14.35 11.15
C ILE A 28 -5.35 13.10 10.27
N ARG A 29 -6.37 12.25 10.30
CA ARG A 29 -6.49 11.09 9.42
C ARG A 29 -7.49 11.42 8.32
N HIS A 30 -7.04 11.47 7.08
CA HIS A 30 -7.95 11.61 5.96
C HIS A 30 -8.81 10.34 5.85
N MET A 31 -10.12 10.47 6.10
CA MET A 31 -11.06 9.41 5.80
C MET A 31 -11.15 9.24 4.30
N LYS A 32 -10.86 8.03 3.80
CA LYS A 32 -11.01 7.73 2.37
C LYS A 32 -12.48 7.66 2.03
N THR A 33 -12.92 8.45 1.05
CA THR A 33 -14.29 8.37 0.54
C THR A 33 -14.53 6.98 -0.11
N PRO A 34 -15.77 6.50 -0.20
CA PRO A 34 -16.08 5.23 -0.86
C PRO A 34 -15.50 5.15 -2.28
N TYR A 35 -15.57 6.24 -3.04
CA TYR A 35 -14.97 6.35 -4.37
C TYR A 35 -13.45 6.13 -4.35
N GLN A 36 -12.74 6.75 -3.41
CA GLN A 36 -11.29 6.59 -3.26
C GLN A 36 -10.91 5.16 -2.85
N GLN A 37 -11.77 4.47 -2.10
CA GLN A 37 -11.58 3.06 -1.75
C GLN A 37 -11.75 2.16 -2.98
N ALA A 38 -12.81 2.34 -3.76
CA ALA A 38 -13.05 1.60 -5.00
C ALA A 38 -11.91 1.80 -6.01
N GLN A 39 -11.50 3.05 -6.24
CA GLN A 39 -10.33 3.38 -7.08
C GLN A 39 -9.06 2.64 -6.62
N PHE A 40 -8.81 2.61 -5.31
CA PHE A 40 -7.64 1.93 -4.77
C PHE A 40 -7.71 0.41 -4.92
N GLN A 41 -8.92 -0.16 -4.81
CA GLN A 41 -9.15 -1.59 -5.02
C GLN A 41 -8.90 -1.99 -6.47
N ASN A 42 -9.41 -1.23 -7.44
CA ASN A 42 -9.16 -1.45 -8.86
C ASN A 42 -7.65 -1.42 -9.19
N LEU A 43 -6.91 -0.47 -8.60
CA LEU A 43 -5.47 -0.38 -8.79
C LEU A 43 -4.71 -1.57 -8.19
N LYS A 44 -5.20 -2.17 -7.10
CA LYS A 44 -4.60 -3.39 -6.54
C LYS A 44 -4.79 -4.58 -7.47
N GLU A 45 -5.98 -4.74 -8.02
CA GLU A 45 -6.28 -5.83 -8.96
C GLU A 45 -5.48 -5.69 -10.25
N GLU A 46 -5.33 -4.47 -10.75
CA GLU A 46 -4.45 -4.19 -11.88
C GLU A 46 -2.97 -4.46 -11.56
N LEU A 47 -2.50 -4.04 -10.38
CA LEU A 47 -1.13 -4.31 -9.93
C LEU A 47 -0.87 -5.83 -9.87
N GLN A 48 -1.80 -6.59 -9.30
CA GLN A 48 -1.71 -8.04 -9.19
C GLN A 48 -1.63 -8.71 -10.56
N ARG A 49 -2.49 -8.31 -11.50
CA ARG A 49 -2.46 -8.80 -12.89
C ARG A 49 -1.13 -8.52 -13.59
N ARG A 50 -0.53 -7.35 -13.35
CA ARG A 50 0.79 -7.01 -13.93
C ARG A 50 1.91 -7.85 -13.31
N ILE A 51 1.85 -8.10 -12.01
CA ILE A 51 2.80 -9.00 -11.33
C ILE A 51 2.69 -10.42 -11.90
N GLU A 52 1.47 -10.92 -12.11
CA GLU A 52 1.24 -12.24 -12.72
C GLU A 52 1.75 -12.33 -14.17
N LYS A 53 1.74 -11.20 -14.89
CA LYS A 53 2.35 -11.09 -16.22
C LYS A 53 3.89 -11.07 -16.21
N GLY A 54 4.51 -10.95 -15.03
CA GLY A 54 5.96 -10.87 -14.85
C GLY A 54 6.52 -9.45 -14.81
N GLU A 55 5.69 -8.42 -14.65
CA GLU A 55 6.18 -7.05 -14.41
C GLU A 55 6.63 -6.91 -12.95
N GLU A 56 7.94 -6.72 -12.74
CA GLU A 56 8.53 -6.50 -11.42
C GLU A 56 8.67 -5.00 -11.09
N ASN A 57 8.95 -4.69 -9.82
CA ASN A 57 9.24 -3.33 -9.33
C ASN A 57 8.08 -2.32 -9.47
N LEU A 58 6.83 -2.80 -9.50
CA LEU A 58 5.65 -1.94 -9.50
C LEU A 58 5.18 -1.59 -8.09
N ARG A 59 4.72 -0.36 -7.88
CA ARG A 59 4.09 0.07 -6.62
C ARG A 59 3.03 1.14 -6.87
N ILE A 60 1.97 1.13 -6.08
CA ILE A 60 0.98 2.22 -6.07
C ILE A 60 1.54 3.40 -5.27
N ARG A 61 1.60 4.58 -5.89
CA ARG A 61 2.01 5.85 -5.26
C ARG A 61 1.00 6.95 -5.59
N TYR A 62 0.85 7.90 -4.68
CA TYR A 62 0.06 9.10 -4.93
C TYR A 62 0.93 10.15 -5.65
N ILE A 63 0.50 10.54 -6.86
CA ILE A 63 1.12 11.61 -7.65
C ILE A 63 0.07 12.70 -7.82
N LYS A 64 0.35 13.91 -7.31
CA LYS A 64 -0.61 15.02 -7.30
C LYS A 64 -1.98 14.60 -6.72
N ASN A 65 -1.95 13.90 -5.58
CA ASN A 65 -3.14 13.34 -4.89
C ASN A 65 -3.93 12.27 -5.65
N VAL A 66 -3.46 11.82 -6.82
CA VAL A 66 -4.09 10.74 -7.59
C VAL A 66 -3.27 9.46 -7.40
N PRO A 67 -3.89 8.34 -6.97
CA PRO A 67 -3.18 7.07 -6.86
C PRO A 67 -2.88 6.52 -8.26
N LYS A 68 -1.62 6.13 -8.50
CA LYS A 68 -1.16 5.57 -9.77
C LYS A 68 -0.17 4.43 -9.53
N ILE A 69 -0.18 3.43 -10.40
CA ILE A 69 0.87 2.39 -10.43
C ILE A 69 2.10 3.01 -11.10
N ILE A 70 3.25 2.92 -10.44
CA ILE A 70 4.54 3.37 -10.96
C ILE A 70 5.57 2.26 -10.91
N THR A 71 6.51 2.30 -11.85
CA THR A 71 7.71 1.47 -11.82
C THR A 71 8.77 2.15 -10.95
N ILE A 72 9.35 1.40 -10.03
CA ILE A 72 10.45 1.84 -9.19
C ILE A 72 11.73 1.64 -9.99
N HIS A 73 12.30 2.73 -10.52
CA HIS A 73 13.67 2.70 -11.03
C HIS A 73 14.63 2.83 -9.84
N SER A 74 15.47 1.82 -9.60
CA SER A 74 16.62 1.98 -8.73
C SER A 74 17.55 3.00 -9.39
N LYS A 75 17.66 4.20 -8.82
CA LYS A 75 18.73 5.13 -9.19
C LYS A 75 20.04 4.42 -8.87
N LYS A 76 20.72 3.85 -9.87
CA LYS A 76 22.15 3.55 -9.74
C LYS A 76 22.81 4.88 -9.41
N ILE A 77 23.42 4.95 -8.23
CA ILE A 77 24.27 6.06 -7.81
C ILE A 77 25.30 6.24 -8.93
N HIS A 78 25.40 7.44 -9.52
CA HIS A 78 26.52 7.79 -10.40
C HIS A 78 27.77 7.91 -9.53
N GLU A 79 28.34 6.77 -9.17
CA GLU A 79 29.61 6.64 -8.44
C GLU A 79 30.80 6.67 -9.40
N ILE A 80 30.73 7.51 -10.45
CA ILE A 80 31.80 7.59 -11.46
C ILE A 80 32.39 9.01 -11.59
N ASP A 81 31.71 10.06 -11.11
CA ASP A 81 32.15 11.45 -11.38
C ASP A 81 33.12 12.08 -10.35
N LEU A 82 33.58 11.32 -9.36
CA LEU A 82 34.56 11.80 -8.35
C LEU A 82 35.99 11.27 -8.57
N GLN A 83 36.20 10.31 -9.48
CA GLN A 83 37.54 9.78 -9.77
C GLN A 83 38.29 10.55 -10.86
N THR A 84 37.60 11.36 -11.68
CA THR A 84 38.21 12.06 -12.83
C THR A 84 38.69 13.49 -12.51
N ARG A 85 38.59 13.96 -11.26
CA ARG A 85 39.03 15.32 -10.85
C ARG A 85 40.32 15.35 -10.02
N ARG A 86 41.05 14.24 -9.91
CA ARG A 86 42.33 14.15 -9.17
C ARG A 86 43.46 13.55 -10.00
N ASN A 87 43.61 13.99 -11.25
CA ASN A 87 44.87 13.87 -11.99
C ASN A 87 45.34 15.27 -12.38
#